data_AF-A0A843DZB0-F1
#
_entry.id   AF-A0A843DZB0-F1
#
_cell.length_a   1.000
_cell.length_b   1.000
_cell.length_c   1.000
_cell.angle_alpha   90.00
_cell.angle_beta   90.00
_cell.angle_gamma   90.00
#
_symmetry.space_group_name_H-M   'P 1'
#
loop_
_entity.id
_entity.type
_entity.pdbx_description
1 polymer ?
#
loop_
_entity_poly.entity_id
_entity_poly.type
_entity_poly.pdbx_seq_one_letter_code
_entity_poly.pdbx_strand_id
1 'polypeptide(L)'
;MAATNIIIYLQSGKSINAYVPASAAVGDYLPVSKVGPATANSPDEVRLDANDVITDVFFTSPTGAVEIMNNDNPTGRHLFAQVCQAANAGRKHFTIGLTAGCTYRLRVSQGFPA
;
A
#
# COMPACT_ATOMS: atom_id res chain seq x y z
N MET A 1 7.29 -17.37 8.84
CA MET A 1 7.64 -15.96 9.10
C MET A 1 6.35 -15.16 9.18
N ALA A 2 6.24 -14.19 10.09
CA ALA A 2 5.01 -13.43 10.26
C ALA A 2 4.74 -12.59 9.00
N ALA A 3 3.50 -12.57 8.53
CA ALA A 3 3.14 -11.73 7.40
C ALA A 3 3.42 -10.26 7.72
N THR A 4 4.00 -9.54 6.76
CA THR A 4 4.22 -8.10 6.89
C THR A 4 3.01 -7.35 6.38
N ASN A 5 2.84 -6.11 6.82
CA ASN A 5 1.72 -5.28 6.44
C ASN A 5 2.20 -3.92 5.95
N ILE A 6 1.42 -3.35 5.02
CA ILE A 6 1.54 -1.95 4.60
C ILE A 6 0.28 -1.24 5.09
N ILE A 7 0.42 -0.09 5.73
CA ILE A 7 -0.71 0.74 6.16
C ILE A 7 -0.60 2.08 5.45
N ILE A 8 -1.60 2.41 4.65
CA ILE A 8 -1.70 3.68 3.92
C ILE A 8 -2.72 4.53 4.65
N TYR A 9 -2.29 5.67 5.18
CA TYR A 9 -3.15 6.63 5.87
C TYR A 9 -3.66 7.67 4.89
N LEU A 10 -4.94 7.98 5.02
CA LEU A 10 -5.66 8.92 4.18
C LEU A 10 -5.98 10.20 4.96
N GLN A 11 -6.10 11.32 4.25
CA GLN A 11 -6.48 12.61 4.84
C GLN A 11 -7.86 12.55 5.50
N SER A 12 -8.77 11.70 5.02
CA SER A 12 -10.08 11.46 5.64
C SER A 12 -10.01 10.82 7.04
N GLY A 13 -8.82 10.42 7.51
CA GLY A 13 -8.62 9.67 8.76
C GLY A 13 -8.84 8.17 8.60
N LYS A 14 -9.18 7.70 7.40
CA LYS A 14 -9.27 6.27 7.07
C LYS A 14 -7.89 5.69 6.74
N SER A 15 -7.82 4.36 6.68
CA SER A 15 -6.62 3.66 6.20
C SER A 15 -6.96 2.54 5.23
N ILE A 16 -6.01 2.25 4.36
CA ILE A 16 -5.98 1.05 3.52
C ILE A 16 -4.84 0.18 4.05
N ASN A 17 -5.17 -1.03 4.46
CA ASN A 17 -4.19 -2.01 4.94
C ASN A 17 -3.92 -2.99 3.81
N ALA A 18 -2.66 -3.38 3.63
CA ALA A 18 -2.27 -4.41 2.67
C ALA A 18 -1.54 -5.54 3.38
N TYR A 19 -1.89 -6.77 3.02
CA TYR A 19 -1.22 -7.99 3.45
C TYR A 19 -0.06 -8.26 2.50
N VAL A 20 1.13 -8.44 3.05
CA VAL A 20 2.32 -8.80 2.28
C VAL A 20 2.66 -10.26 2.60
N PRO A 21 2.45 -11.18 1.64
CA PRO A 21 2.94 -12.55 1.74
C PRO A 21 4.47 -12.55 1.93
N ALA A 22 4.99 -13.53 2.68
CA ALA A 22 6.44 -13.63 2.94
C ALA A 22 7.27 -13.59 1.65
N SER A 23 6.80 -14.21 0.57
CA SER A 23 7.51 -14.33 -0.70
C SER A 23 6.83 -13.58 -1.85
N ALA A 24 6.28 -12.38 -1.59
CA ALA A 24 5.65 -11.58 -2.63
C ALA A 24 6.67 -11.14 -3.70
N ALA A 25 6.46 -11.57 -4.93
CA ALA A 25 7.35 -11.37 -6.06
C ALA A 25 7.00 -10.10 -6.84
N VAL A 26 7.96 -9.58 -7.61
CA VAL A 26 7.72 -8.43 -8.50
C VAL A 26 6.63 -8.76 -9.50
N GLY A 27 5.63 -7.89 -9.59
CA GLY A 27 4.46 -8.07 -10.45
C GLY A 27 3.21 -8.55 -9.71
N ASP A 28 3.34 -9.10 -8.50
CA ASP A 28 2.21 -9.57 -7.70
C ASP A 28 1.33 -8.41 -7.24
N TYR A 29 0.03 -8.66 -7.10
CA TYR A 29 -0.89 -7.73 -6.44
C TYR A 29 -1.10 -8.14 -4.99
N LEU A 30 -1.01 -7.17 -4.09
CA LEU A 30 -1.18 -7.41 -2.66
C LEU A 30 -2.67 -7.38 -2.28
N PRO A 31 -3.15 -8.32 -1.46
CA PRO A 31 -4.45 -8.22 -0.82
C PRO A 31 -4.56 -6.97 0.06
N VAL A 32 -5.70 -6.28 0.01
CA VAL A 32 -5.96 -4.99 0.63
C VAL A 32 -7.32 -4.94 1.34
N SER A 33 -7.47 -4.06 2.33
CA SER A 33 -8.70 -3.86 3.10
C SER A 33 -8.86 -2.41 3.57
N LYS A 34 -10.08 -1.89 3.48
CA LYS A 34 -10.50 -0.56 4.02
C LYS A 34 -11.13 -0.62 5.41
N VAL A 35 -11.42 -1.82 5.92
CA VAL A 35 -12.24 -2.03 7.14
C VAL A 35 -11.45 -2.61 8.31
N GLY A 36 -10.15 -2.81 8.14
CA GLY A 36 -9.26 -3.38 9.15
C GLY A 36 -8.02 -4.01 8.52
N PRO A 37 -7.28 -4.83 9.29
CA PRO A 37 -6.13 -5.55 8.77
C PRO A 37 -6.49 -6.42 7.56
N ALA A 38 -5.68 -6.36 6.51
CA ALA A 38 -5.81 -7.25 5.37
C ALA A 38 -5.28 -8.64 5.70
N THR A 39 -5.80 -9.66 5.02
CA THR A 39 -5.37 -11.06 5.13
C THR A 39 -5.07 -11.61 3.75
N ALA A 40 -4.51 -12.82 3.67
CA ALA A 40 -4.27 -13.50 2.39
C ALA A 40 -5.54 -13.69 1.53
N ASN A 41 -6.73 -13.67 2.14
CA ASN A 41 -8.01 -13.84 1.46
C ASN A 41 -8.74 -12.52 1.21
N SER A 42 -8.14 -11.38 1.56
CA SER A 42 -8.69 -10.07 1.24
C SER A 42 -8.69 -9.84 -0.28
N PRO A 43 -9.58 -8.98 -0.82
CA PRO A 43 -9.51 -8.61 -2.22
C PRO A 43 -8.17 -7.93 -2.51
N ASP A 44 -7.69 -7.93 -3.74
CA ASP A 44 -6.46 -7.27 -4.15
C ASP A 44 -6.68 -5.85 -4.72
N GLU A 45 -7.89 -5.34 -4.52
CA GLU A 45 -8.33 -4.03 -4.98
C GLU A 45 -9.22 -3.30 -3.98
N VAL A 46 -9.15 -1.96 -3.99
CA VAL A 46 -10.05 -1.09 -3.24
C VAL A 46 -10.65 -0.02 -4.15
N ARG A 47 -11.98 0.04 -4.21
CA ARG A 47 -12.68 1.16 -4.83
C ARG A 47 -12.77 2.33 -3.86
N LEU A 48 -12.47 3.55 -4.30
CA LEU A 48 -12.72 4.74 -3.50
C LEU A 48 -14.09 5.35 -3.80
N ASP A 49 -14.82 5.67 -2.74
CA ASP A 49 -16.17 6.24 -2.83
C ASP A 49 -16.14 7.78 -2.83
N ALA A 50 -15.03 8.37 -2.40
CA ALA A 50 -14.79 9.81 -2.37
C ALA A 50 -13.32 10.11 -2.72
N ASN A 51 -13.06 11.35 -3.15
CA ASN A 51 -11.69 11.82 -3.36
C ASN A 51 -10.97 11.82 -2.01
N ASP A 52 -9.70 11.42 -2.03
CA ASP A 52 -8.88 11.40 -0.83
C ASP A 52 -7.41 11.65 -1.18
N VAL A 53 -6.57 11.77 -0.16
CA VAL A 53 -5.14 11.98 -0.33
C VAL A 53 -4.41 11.02 0.58
N ILE A 54 -3.44 10.28 0.05
CA ILE A 54 -2.50 9.53 0.88
C ILE A 54 -1.60 10.54 1.57
N THR A 55 -1.61 10.55 2.90
CA THR A 55 -0.80 11.45 3.74
C THR A 55 0.44 10.75 4.28
N ASP A 56 0.34 9.45 4.55
CA ASP A 56 1.42 8.68 5.16
C ASP A 56 1.32 7.20 4.78
N VAL A 57 2.46 6.49 4.72
CA VAL A 57 2.52 5.07 4.38
C VAL A 57 3.52 4.36 5.29
N PHE A 58 3.08 3.30 5.96
CA PHE A 58 3.84 2.56 6.96
C PHE A 58 4.12 1.15 6.45
N PHE A 59 5.36 0.70 6.57
CA PHE A 59 5.74 -0.67 6.26
C PHE A 59 6.24 -1.35 7.53
N THR A 60 5.75 -2.56 7.80
CA THR A 60 6.36 -3.41 8.83
C THR A 60 7.55 -4.21 8.29
N SER A 61 7.68 -4.33 6.97
CA SER A 61 8.81 -4.99 6.32
C SER A 61 10.03 -4.06 6.25
N PRO A 62 11.26 -4.57 6.47
CA PRO A 62 12.47 -3.75 6.33
C PRO A 62 12.80 -3.38 4.88
N THR A 63 12.31 -4.14 3.90
CA THR A 63 12.60 -3.95 2.48
C THR A 63 11.38 -4.25 1.62
N GLY A 64 11.50 -4.00 0.31
CA GLY A 64 10.43 -4.14 -0.67
C GLY A 64 9.81 -2.80 -1.07
N ALA A 65 9.08 -2.83 -2.17
CA ALA A 65 8.39 -1.65 -2.70
C ALA A 65 7.14 -2.05 -3.47
N VAL A 66 6.16 -1.16 -3.46
CA VAL A 66 4.93 -1.31 -4.24
C VAL A 66 4.68 -0.08 -5.10
N GLU A 67 4.08 -0.28 -6.25
CA GLU A 67 3.50 0.76 -7.08
C GLU A 67 1.99 0.83 -6.84
N ILE A 68 1.46 2.04 -6.72
CA ILE A 68 0.03 2.27 -6.73
C ILE A 68 -0.47 2.15 -8.17
N MET A 69 -1.45 1.29 -8.40
CA MET A 69 -2.13 1.13 -9.68
C MET A 69 -3.50 1.78 -9.60
N ASN A 70 -3.95 2.45 -10.67
CA ASN A 70 -5.28 3.04 -10.79
C ASN A 70 -6.02 2.44 -11.98
N ASN A 71 -7.11 1.72 -11.75
CA ASN A 71 -7.85 0.97 -12.76
C ASN A 71 -6.90 0.13 -13.63
N ASP A 72 -6.00 -0.62 -12.97
CA ASP A 72 -4.92 -1.42 -13.58
C ASP A 72 -3.85 -0.66 -14.37
N ASN A 73 -3.91 0.67 -14.41
CA ASN A 73 -2.87 1.49 -15.02
C ASN A 73 -1.79 1.86 -14.01
N PRO A 74 -0.49 1.75 -14.38
CA PRO A 74 0.60 2.20 -13.54
C PRO A 74 0.52 3.71 -13.34
N THR A 75 0.69 4.16 -12.09
CA THR A 75 0.69 5.59 -11.77
C THR A 75 2.10 6.18 -11.73
N GLY A 76 3.14 5.32 -11.77
CA GLY A 76 4.53 5.71 -11.52
C GLY A 76 4.80 6.13 -10.07
N ARG A 77 3.84 5.93 -9.16
CA ARG A 77 3.97 6.26 -7.73
C ARG A 77 4.43 5.03 -6.96
N HIS A 78 5.73 4.96 -6.73
CA HIS A 78 6.35 3.89 -5.96
C HIS A 78 6.49 4.27 -4.48
N LEU A 79 6.15 3.32 -3.62
CA LEU A 79 6.24 3.38 -2.17
C LEU A 79 7.33 2.38 -1.73
N PHE A 80 8.44 2.89 -1.20
CA PHE A 80 9.59 2.09 -0.81
C PHE A 80 9.62 1.90 0.70
N ALA A 81 9.75 0.66 1.17
CA ALA A 81 9.79 0.34 2.60
C ALA A 81 10.88 1.12 3.35
N GLN A 82 12.05 1.29 2.74
CA GLN A 82 13.20 2.01 3.31
C GLN A 82 12.91 3.50 3.57
N VAL A 83 12.00 4.09 2.81
CA VAL A 83 11.58 5.50 2.94
C VAL A 83 10.40 5.63 3.91
N CYS A 84 9.60 4.58 4.01
CA CYS A 84 8.31 4.53 4.70
C CYS A 84 8.37 3.84 6.08
N GLN A 85 9.56 3.41 6.51
CA GLN A 85 9.75 2.61 7.72
C GLN A 85 9.51 3.38 9.03
N ALA A 86 9.23 2.60 10.08
CA ALA A 86 8.72 3.06 11.36
C ALA A 86 9.64 4.04 12.13
N ALA A 87 9.03 5.11 12.62
CA ALA A 87 9.45 5.95 13.76
C ALA A 87 10.63 6.94 13.62
N ASN A 88 11.16 7.20 12.43
CA ASN A 88 12.15 8.27 12.28
C ASN A 88 11.47 9.62 11.96
N ALA A 89 11.90 10.69 12.62
CA ALA A 89 11.45 12.08 12.43
C ALA A 89 11.68 12.65 11.00
N GLY A 90 12.14 11.83 10.04
CA GLY A 90 12.36 12.15 8.63
C GLY A 90 11.52 11.31 7.66
N ARG A 91 10.49 10.59 8.13
CA ARG A 91 9.58 9.84 7.26
C ARG A 91 8.88 10.79 6.29
N LYS A 92 8.96 10.49 4.99
CA LYS A 92 8.32 11.34 3.97
C LYS A 92 6.81 11.22 4.09
N HIS A 93 6.17 12.36 4.29
CA HIS A 93 4.74 12.47 4.03
C HIS A 93 4.51 12.42 2.53
N PHE A 94 3.48 11.69 2.15
CA PHE A 94 3.05 11.60 0.76
C PHE A 94 1.94 12.62 0.53
N THR A 95 1.82 13.08 -0.71
CA THR A 95 0.65 13.81 -1.16
C THR A 95 0.27 13.21 -2.50
N ILE A 96 -0.34 12.04 -2.44
CA ILE A 96 -0.82 11.32 -3.61
C ILE A 96 -2.34 11.43 -3.61
N GLY A 97 -2.87 12.21 -4.56
CA GLY A 97 -4.31 12.36 -4.74
C GLY A 97 -4.92 11.08 -5.29
N LEU A 98 -6.02 10.67 -4.68
CA LEU A 98 -6.84 9.55 -5.09
C LEU A 98 -8.23 10.07 -5.51
N THR A 99 -8.74 9.56 -6.61
CA THR A 99 -9.98 10.00 -7.27
C THR A 99 -11.12 9.07 -6.90
N ALA A 100 -12.28 9.65 -6.60
CA ALA A 100 -13.52 8.91 -6.38
C ALA A 100 -13.90 8.08 -7.61
N GLY A 101 -14.47 6.90 -7.39
CA GLY A 101 -14.91 5.99 -8.45
C GLY A 101 -13.80 5.17 -9.11
N CYS A 102 -12.53 5.43 -8.79
CA CYS A 102 -11.40 4.62 -9.22
C CYS A 102 -11.16 3.43 -8.29
N THR A 103 -10.63 2.37 -8.88
CA THR A 103 -10.12 1.19 -8.18
C THR A 103 -8.61 1.29 -8.06
N TYR A 104 -8.10 1.09 -6.85
CA TYR A 104 -6.67 1.12 -6.55
C TYR A 104 -6.16 -0.24 -6.12
N ARG A 105 -4.98 -0.60 -6.62
CA ARG A 105 -4.28 -1.85 -6.28
C ARG A 105 -2.83 -1.55 -5.94
N LEU A 106 -2.19 -2.42 -5.17
CA LEU A 106 -0.76 -2.32 -4.85
C LEU A 106 -0.02 -3.43 -5.58
N ARG A 107 0.77 -3.06 -6.58
CA ARG A 107 1.59 -3.99 -7.35
C ARG A 107 2.99 -4.01 -6.77
N VAL A 108 3.55 -5.17 -6.48
CA VAL A 108 4.93 -5.29 -6.01
C VAL A 108 5.89 -4.84 -7.11
N SER A 109 6.63 -3.76 -6.86
CA SER A 109 7.65 -3.23 -7.79
C SER A 109 9.07 -3.61 -7.39
N GLN A 110 9.26 -4.02 -6.13
CA GLN A 110 10.49 -4.65 -5.64
C GLN A 110 10.08 -5.74 -4.64
N GLY A 111 10.58 -6.97 -4.86
CA GLY A 111 10.19 -8.14 -4.08
C GLY A 111 10.44 -7.97 -2.58
N PHE A 112 9.59 -8.62 -1.80
CA PHE A 112 9.72 -8.69 -0.35
C PHE A 112 10.51 -9.95 0.01
N PRO A 113 11.50 -9.87 0.93
CA PRO A 113 12.27 -11.03 1.34
C PRO A 113 11.39 -12.00 2.14
N ALA A 114 11.62 -13.29 1.92
CA ALA A 114 10.99 -14.39 2.64
C ALA A 114 11.22 -14.32 4.15
#